data_AF-A0A2R6E4Y6-F1
#
_entry.id   AF-A0A2R6E4Y6-F1
#
_cell.length_a   1.000
_cell.length_b   1.000
_cell.length_c   1.000
_cell.angle_alpha   90.00
_cell.angle_beta   90.00
_cell.angle_gamma   90.00
#
_symmetry.space_group_name_H-M   'P 1'
#
loop_
_entity.id
_entity.type
_entity.pdbx_description
1 polymer ?
#
loop_
_entity_poly.entity_id
_entity_poly.type
_entity_poly.pdbx_seq_one_letter_code
_entity_poly.pdbx_strand_id
1 'polypeptide(L)'
;MPEPSVGRSFSDPHTLFQCRCGWEGHDDDVERWDVQRANDRVVRVCPDCGEPVPEWGTIRPIDAAARVARGPLETSLVDAGVLGE
;
A
#
# COMPACT_ATOMS: atom_id res chain seq x y z
N MET A 1 -21.03 -4.47 1.68
CA MET A 1 -19.61 -4.19 1.97
C MET A 1 -19.25 -2.93 1.20
N PRO A 2 -18.59 -1.94 1.82
CA PRO A 2 -18.15 -0.73 1.12
C PRO A 2 -17.22 -1.07 -0.05
N GLU A 3 -17.21 -0.22 -1.07
CA GLU A 3 -16.25 -0.31 -2.17
C GLU A 3 -14.95 0.38 -1.73
N PRO A 4 -13.77 -0.21 -2.01
CA PRO A 4 -12.53 0.38 -1.57
C PRO A 4 -12.27 1.65 -2.38
N SER A 5 -11.93 2.72 -1.67
CA SER A 5 -11.86 4.04 -2.26
C SER A 5 -10.73 4.87 -1.68
N VAL A 6 -10.39 5.93 -2.42
CA VAL A 6 -9.35 6.90 -2.07
C VAL A 6 -10.01 8.28 -2.01
N GLY A 7 -10.10 8.84 -0.81
CA GLY A 7 -10.55 10.20 -0.56
C GLY A 7 -9.38 11.17 -0.50
N ARG A 8 -9.49 12.29 -1.21
CA ARG A 8 -8.59 13.44 -1.03
C ARG A 8 -9.36 14.57 -0.39
N SER A 9 -8.89 15.04 0.77
CA SER A 9 -9.38 16.26 1.39
C SER A 9 -8.54 17.44 0.92
N PHE A 10 -9.18 18.57 0.60
CA PHE A 10 -8.45 19.82 0.33
C PHE A 10 -8.01 20.52 1.62
N SER A 11 -8.52 20.08 2.77
CA SER A 11 -8.23 20.63 4.10
C SER A 11 -7.26 19.79 4.92
N ASP A 12 -6.96 18.56 4.49
CA ASP A 12 -6.02 17.66 5.17
C ASP A 12 -5.01 17.13 4.14
N PRO A 13 -3.69 17.18 4.41
CA PRO A 13 -2.68 16.76 3.44
C PRO A 13 -2.64 15.25 3.24
N HIS A 14 -3.24 14.46 4.13
CA HIS A 14 -3.19 13.01 4.06
C HIS A 14 -4.30 12.46 3.17
N THR A 15 -3.99 11.36 2.50
CA THR A 15 -4.97 10.64 1.68
C THR A 15 -5.79 9.73 2.57
N LEU A 16 -7.11 9.77 2.47
CA LEU A 16 -8.01 8.87 3.18
C LEU A 16 -8.24 7.61 2.34
N PHE A 17 -8.20 6.45 2.99
CA PHE A 17 -8.41 5.15 2.39
C PHE A 17 -9.57 4.44 3.05
N GLN A 18 -10.40 3.78 2.25
CA GLN A 18 -11.48 2.92 2.74
C GLN A 18 -11.32 1.51 2.18
N CYS A 19 -11.45 0.49 3.03
CA CYS A 19 -11.37 -0.93 2.66
C CYS A 19 -12.76 -1.56 2.62
N ARG A 20 -12.88 -2.68 1.89
CA ARG A 20 -14.09 -3.51 1.85
C ARG A 20 -14.48 -4.10 3.21
N CYS A 21 -13.51 -4.31 4.11
CA CYS A 21 -13.78 -4.80 5.46
C CYS A 21 -14.46 -3.74 6.36
N GLY A 22 -14.50 -2.48 5.93
CA GLY A 22 -15.04 -1.36 6.70
C GLY A 22 -13.99 -0.49 7.37
N TRP A 23 -12.70 -0.83 7.26
CA TRP A 23 -11.62 0.02 7.74
C TRP A 23 -11.55 1.32 6.94
N GLU A 24 -11.36 2.43 7.64
CA GLU A 24 -11.13 3.76 7.09
C GLU A 24 -10.01 4.45 7.88
N GLY A 25 -9.02 5.00 7.18
CA GLY A 25 -7.85 5.62 7.80
C GLY A 25 -6.99 6.36 6.80
N HIS A 26 -5.90 6.98 7.27
CA HIS A 26 -5.03 7.77 6.43
C HIS A 26 -3.93 6.91 5.79
N ASP A 27 -3.21 7.48 4.82
CA ASP A 27 -2.13 6.76 4.16
C ASP A 27 -0.94 6.45 5.08
N ASP A 28 -0.75 7.23 6.14
CA ASP A 28 0.27 7.00 7.18
C ASP A 28 -0.07 5.78 8.07
N ASP A 29 -1.36 5.46 8.25
CA ASP A 29 -1.78 4.25 8.97
C ASP A 29 -1.47 2.95 8.19
N VAL A 30 -1.09 3.05 6.91
CA VAL A 30 -0.78 1.89 6.06
C VAL A 30 0.70 1.54 6.13
N GLU A 31 1.03 0.67 7.08
CA GLU A 31 2.42 0.26 7.37
C GLU A 31 2.90 -0.97 6.58
N ARG A 32 2.07 -1.54 5.70
CA ARG A 32 2.42 -2.78 4.99
C ARG A 32 2.08 -2.76 3.51
N TRP A 33 2.97 -3.36 2.73
CA TRP A 33 2.80 -3.58 1.31
C TRP A 33 2.94 -5.06 0.96
N ASP A 34 2.12 -5.51 0.01
CA ASP A 34 2.12 -6.84 -0.58
C ASP A 34 2.92 -6.81 -1.89
N VAL A 35 3.98 -7.60 -1.96
CA VAL A 35 4.91 -7.65 -3.10
C VAL A 35 4.51 -8.83 -4.00
N GLN A 36 3.83 -8.52 -5.09
CA GLN A 36 3.29 -9.53 -6.01
C GLN A 36 4.23 -9.77 -7.19
N ARG A 37 5.25 -10.59 -6.97
CA ARG A 37 6.28 -10.93 -7.99
C ARG A 37 5.69 -11.46 -9.30
N ALA A 38 4.65 -12.29 -9.23
CA ALA A 38 3.99 -12.84 -10.41
C ALA A 38 3.33 -11.78 -11.32
N ASN A 39 2.96 -10.62 -10.76
CA ASN A 39 2.30 -9.52 -11.46
C ASN A 39 3.20 -8.28 -11.60
N ASP A 40 4.47 -8.38 -11.17
CA ASP A 40 5.46 -7.31 -11.10
C ASP A 40 4.90 -5.99 -10.54
N ARG A 41 4.27 -6.10 -9.36
CA ARG A 41 3.66 -4.95 -8.68
C ARG A 41 3.76 -5.01 -7.17
N VAL A 42 3.62 -3.86 -6.54
CA VAL A 42 3.53 -3.71 -5.08
C VAL A 42 2.24 -2.99 -4.74
N VAL A 43 1.48 -3.53 -3.79
CA VAL A 43 0.11 -3.09 -3.45
C VAL A 43 0.00 -2.82 -1.95
N ARG A 44 -0.71 -1.77 -1.56
CA ARG A 44 -0.97 -1.49 -0.14
C ARG A 44 -1.84 -2.57 0.50
N VAL A 45 -1.57 -2.91 1.76
CA VAL A 45 -2.32 -3.90 2.52
C VAL A 45 -3.18 -3.21 3.57
N CYS A 46 -4.44 -3.62 3.70
CA CYS A 46 -5.31 -3.12 4.77
C CYS A 46 -4.80 -3.61 6.13
N PRO A 47 -4.58 -2.72 7.13
CA PRO A 47 -4.09 -3.12 8.44
C PRO A 47 -5.12 -3.93 9.25
N ASP A 48 -6.41 -3.83 8.92
CA ASP A 48 -7.49 -4.52 9.61
C ASP A 48 -7.72 -5.95 9.09
N CYS A 49 -7.99 -6.11 7.78
CA CYS A 49 -8.27 -7.43 7.20
C CYS A 49 -7.05 -8.13 6.59
N GLY A 50 -5.92 -7.44 6.44
CA GLY A 50 -4.71 -8.00 5.82
C GLY A 50 -4.81 -8.23 4.30
N GLU A 51 -5.88 -7.79 3.65
CA GLU A 51 -6.04 -7.96 2.20
C GLU A 51 -5.28 -6.86 1.42
N PRO A 52 -4.66 -7.21 0.28
CA PRO A 52 -4.08 -6.22 -0.64
C PRO A 52 -5.19 -5.44 -1.34
N VAL A 53 -5.12 -4.10 -1.28
CA VAL A 53 -6.12 -3.18 -1.84
C VAL A 53 -5.50 -2.35 -2.97
N PRO A 54 -5.52 -2.83 -4.24
CA PRO A 54 -4.89 -2.13 -5.37
C PRO A 54 -5.53 -0.78 -5.68
N GLU A 55 -6.80 -0.59 -5.32
CA GLU A 55 -7.55 0.66 -5.44
C GLU A 55 -6.91 1.82 -4.65
N TRP A 56 -6.15 1.53 -3.58
CA TRP A 56 -5.38 2.53 -2.82
C TRP A 56 -4.07 2.97 -3.48
N GLY A 57 -3.81 2.47 -4.69
CA GLY A 57 -2.59 2.73 -5.44
C GLY A 57 -1.70 1.50 -5.50
N THR A 58 -1.14 1.29 -6.69
CA THR A 58 -0.23 0.20 -7.01
C THR A 58 1.05 0.79 -7.61
N ILE A 59 2.21 0.33 -7.17
CA ILE A 59 3.50 0.71 -7.78
C ILE A 59 3.95 -0.41 -8.71
N ARG A 60 4.31 -0.04 -9.95
CA ARG A 60 4.87 -0.95 -10.96
C ARG A 60 5.99 -0.23 -11.71
N PRO A 61 7.03 -0.94 -12.17
CA PRO A 61 7.41 -2.31 -11.79
C PRO A 61 7.90 -2.41 -10.33
N ILE A 62 8.16 -3.62 -9.82
CA ILE A 62 8.74 -3.79 -8.47
C ILE A 62 10.09 -3.06 -8.37
N ASP A 63 10.89 -3.07 -9.43
CA ASP A 63 12.16 -2.35 -9.50
C ASP A 63 11.99 -0.83 -9.32
N ALA A 64 10.92 -0.25 -9.86
CA ALA A 64 10.61 1.16 -9.63
C ALA A 64 10.21 1.42 -8.18
N ALA A 65 9.44 0.51 -7.57
CA ALA A 65 9.10 0.57 -6.15
C ALA A 65 10.37 0.55 -5.27
N ALA A 66 11.32 -0.33 -5.58
CA ALA A 66 12.61 -0.43 -4.91
C ALA A 66 13.42 0.87 -4.97
N ARG A 67 13.40 1.59 -6.10
CA ARG A 67 14.13 2.86 -6.27
C ARG A 67 13.56 4.03 -5.47
N VAL A 68 12.26 4.01 -5.17
CA VAL A 68 11.57 5.07 -4.41
C VAL A 68 11.18 4.61 -3.00
N ALA A 69 11.61 3.41 -2.62
CA ALA A 69 11.26 2.78 -1.37
C ALA A 69 11.73 3.66 -0.19
N ARG A 70 10.83 3.84 0.77
CA ARG A 70 11.10 4.54 2.03
C ARG A 70 10.11 4.06 3.07
N GLY A 71 10.55 4.00 4.32
CA GLY A 71 9.71 3.62 5.46
C GLY A 71 9.00 2.27 5.21
N PRO A 72 7.67 2.19 5.39
CA PRO A 72 6.89 0.94 5.26
C PRO A 72 7.10 0.16 3.97
N LEU A 73 7.28 0.86 2.84
CA LEU A 73 7.50 0.23 1.54
C LEU A 73 8.87 -0.46 1.47
N GLU A 74 9.91 0.17 2.01
CA GLU A 74 11.26 -0.39 2.08
C GLU A 74 11.27 -1.65 2.95
N THR A 75 10.71 -1.57 4.16
CA THR A 75 10.59 -2.72 5.07
C THR A 75 9.90 -3.91 4.39
N SER A 76 8.80 -3.64 3.67
CA SER A 76 8.06 -4.70 2.96
C SER A 76 8.84 -5.30 1.79
N LEU A 77 9.67 -4.50 1.10
CA LEU A 77 10.51 -4.98 0.00
C LEU A 77 11.73 -5.77 0.49
N VAL A 78 12.30 -5.41 1.65
CA VAL A 78 13.35 -6.18 2.33
C VAL A 78 12.79 -7.52 2.81
N ASP A 79 11.66 -7.53 3.51
CA ASP A 79 10.97 -8.75 3.95
C ASP A 79 10.66 -9.69 2.78
N ALA A 80 10.21 -9.11 1.66
CA ALA A 80 9.96 -9.86 0.43
C ALA A 80 11.23 -10.29 -0.32
N GLY A 81 12.44 -9.96 0.16
CA GLY A 81 13.73 -10.31 -0.45
C GLY A 81 13.96 -9.69 -1.83
N VAL A 82 13.42 -8.49 -2.05
CA VAL A 82 13.64 -7.68 -3.28
C VAL A 82 14.84 -6.77 -3.09
N LEU A 83 14.93 -6.11 -1.94
CA LEU A 83 16.09 -5.31 -1.54
C LEU A 83 17.05 -6.18 -0.71
N GLY A 84 18.34 -5.97 -0.89
CA GLY A 84 19.36 -6.53 0.02
C GLY A 84 19.43 -5.69 1.30
N GLU A 85 19.82 -6.34 2.40
CA GLU A 85 20.11 -5.71 3.69
C GLU A 85 21.33 -4.76 3.63
#